data_AF-A0A7K4GLL4-F1
#
_entry.id   AF-A0A7K4GLL4-F1
#
_cell.length_a   1.000
_cell.length_b   1.000
_cell.length_c   1.000
_cell.angle_alpha   90.00
_cell.angle_beta   90.00
_cell.angle_gamma   90.00
#
_symmetry.space_group_name_H-M   'P 1'
#
loop_
_entity.id
_entity.type
_entity.pdbx_description
1 polymer ?
#
loop_
_entity_poly.entity_id
_entity_poly.type
_entity_poly.pdbx_seq_one_letter_code
_entity_poly.pdbx_strand_id
1 'polypeptide(L)'
;MTEFDGKKCIMCGGETFRLVNDEWMKRTFRFVEKGQLKMCDGCGAKYLICGQCGSLFTRVHPALEAWEVNQKCSVCGYEDPEVKAWDGVSAR
;
A
#
# COMPACT_ATOMS: atom_id res chain seq x y z
N MET A 1 -1.51 -7.28 19.99
CA MET A 1 -1.62 -7.33 18.52
C MET A 1 -1.21 -5.95 18.05
N THR A 2 -0.06 -5.79 17.39
CA THR A 2 0.44 -4.47 17.02
C THR A 2 -0.37 -3.97 15.83
N GLU A 3 -1.31 -3.06 16.09
CA GLU A 3 -2.14 -2.41 15.08
C GLU A 3 -1.24 -1.69 14.08
N PHE A 4 -1.53 -1.80 12.78
CA PHE A 4 -0.75 -1.11 11.76
C PHE A 4 -1.01 0.40 11.87
N ASP A 5 -0.09 1.14 12.50
CA ASP A 5 -0.19 2.60 12.71
C ASP A 5 -0.11 3.44 11.43
N GLY A 6 0.10 2.82 10.25
CA GLY A 6 0.23 3.54 8.97
C GLY A 6 1.44 4.48 8.88
N LYS A 7 2.38 4.41 9.84
CA LYS A 7 3.57 5.27 9.91
C LYS A 7 4.88 4.49 9.84
N LYS A 8 4.87 3.24 10.27
CA LYS A 8 6.04 2.37 10.34
C LYS A 8 5.83 1.12 9.49
N CYS A 9 6.93 0.52 9.07
CA CYS A 9 6.91 -0.69 8.27
C CYS A 9 6.48 -1.86 9.16
N ILE A 10 5.42 -2.58 8.76
CA ILE A 10 4.95 -3.75 9.50
C ILE A 10 5.96 -4.91 9.50
N MET A 11 6.87 -4.94 8.51
CA MET A 11 7.83 -6.04 8.35
C MET A 11 9.08 -5.86 9.23
N CYS A 12 9.61 -4.64 9.31
CA CYS A 12 10.88 -4.37 10.02
C CYS A 12 10.79 -3.27 11.09
N GLY A 13 9.64 -2.62 11.25
CA GLY A 13 9.48 -1.46 12.14
C GLY A 13 10.10 -0.16 11.63
N GLY A 14 10.71 -0.16 10.44
CA GLY A 14 11.38 1.00 9.86
C GLY A 14 10.43 2.18 9.59
N GLU A 15 10.94 3.39 9.82
CA GLU A 15 10.21 4.66 9.60
C GLU A 15 10.71 5.41 8.35
N THR A 16 11.76 4.90 7.71
CA THR A 16 12.35 5.50 6.51
C THR A 16 11.75 4.88 5.26
N PHE A 17 11.14 5.73 4.44
CA PHE A 17 10.47 5.34 3.21
C PHE A 17 10.88 6.24 2.06
N ARG A 18 11.25 5.63 0.94
CA ARG A 18 11.55 6.35 -0.30
C ARG A 18 10.41 6.18 -1.30
N LEU A 19 10.10 7.23 -2.05
CA LEU A 19 9.14 7.15 -3.13
C LEU A 19 9.72 6.26 -4.23
N VAL A 20 8.96 5.26 -4.66
CA VAL A 20 9.36 4.37 -5.76
C VAL A 20 8.31 4.41 -6.84
N ASN A 21 8.78 4.44 -8.08
CA ASN A 21 7.92 4.31 -9.24
C ASN A 21 8.06 2.90 -9.80
N ASP A 22 7.05 2.06 -9.57
CA ASP A 22 7.05 0.66 -9.98
C ASP A 22 6.03 0.48 -11.10
N GLU A 23 6.47 0.63 -12.34
CA GLU A 23 5.62 0.63 -13.54
C GLU A 23 4.85 -0.68 -13.69
N TRP A 24 5.46 -1.81 -13.32
CA TRP A 24 4.78 -3.09 -13.33
C TRP A 24 3.62 -3.10 -12.32
N MET A 25 3.86 -2.66 -11.08
CA MET A 25 2.78 -2.60 -10.07
C MET A 25 1.68 -1.63 -10.48
N LYS A 26 2.01 -0.50 -11.10
CA LYS A 26 1.00 0.44 -11.63
C LYS A 26 0.11 -0.22 -12.69
N ARG A 27 0.70 -1.01 -13.59
CA ARG A 27 -0.04 -1.72 -14.65
C ARG A 27 -0.86 -2.89 -14.10
N THR A 28 -0.32 -3.60 -13.12
CA THR A 28 -0.96 -4.77 -12.49
C THR A 28 -2.09 -4.35 -11.55
N PHE A 29 -1.87 -3.32 -10.74
CA PHE A 29 -2.81 -2.85 -9.73
C PHE A 29 -3.31 -1.45 -10.10
N ARG A 30 -4.57 -1.34 -10.57
CA ARG A 30 -5.17 -0.05 -10.95
C ARG A 30 -5.12 1.00 -9.84
N PHE A 31 -5.32 0.60 -8.59
CA PHE A 31 -5.24 1.51 -7.44
C PHE A 31 -3.81 2.01 -7.17
N VAL A 32 -2.78 1.31 -7.66
CA VAL A 32 -1.38 1.76 -7.62
C VAL A 32 -1.09 2.74 -8.75
N GLU A 33 -1.75 2.60 -9.91
CA GLU A 33 -1.61 3.51 -11.05
C GLU A 33 -1.89 4.96 -10.65
N LYS A 34 -3.01 5.18 -9.94
CA LYS A 34 -3.41 6.50 -9.46
C LYS A 34 -2.76 6.90 -8.14
N GLY A 35 -2.22 5.93 -7.41
CA GLY A 35 -1.58 6.13 -6.13
C GLY A 35 -0.07 6.40 -6.23
N GLN A 36 0.55 6.59 -5.07
CA GLN A 36 2.00 6.63 -4.92
C GLN A 36 2.46 5.42 -4.12
N LEU A 37 3.58 4.81 -4.52
CA LEU A 37 4.23 3.76 -3.76
C LEU A 37 5.43 4.33 -3.01
N LYS A 38 5.57 3.92 -1.76
CA LYS A 38 6.81 4.08 -1.00
C LYS A 38 7.40 2.73 -0.64
N MET A 39 8.69 2.60 -0.82
CA MET A 39 9.45 1.43 -0.40
C MET A 39 10.15 1.74 0.92
N CYS A 40 10.03 0.84 1.89
CA CYS A 40 10.82 0.87 3.11
C CYS A 40 12.28 0.60 2.77
N ASP A 41 13.18 1.46 3.23
CA ASP A 41 14.62 1.33 2.94
C ASP A 41 15.24 0.14 3.68
N GLY A 42 14.71 -0.21 4.87
CA GLY A 42 15.27 -1.28 5.70
C GLY A 42 14.96 -2.71 5.24
N CYS A 43 13.81 -2.95 4.59
CA CYS A 43 13.42 -4.30 4.16
C CYS A 43 12.90 -4.41 2.72
N GLY A 44 12.79 -3.29 2.00
CA GLY A 44 12.27 -3.27 0.63
C GLY A 44 10.75 -3.46 0.51
N ALA A 45 10.01 -3.51 1.62
CA ALA A 45 8.55 -3.60 1.58
C ALA A 45 7.94 -2.34 0.95
N LYS A 46 7.05 -2.52 -0.03
CA LYS A 46 6.37 -1.43 -0.72
C LYS A 46 4.99 -1.21 -0.13
N TYR A 47 4.61 0.06 0.00
CA TYR A 47 3.36 0.50 0.58
C TYR A 47 2.71 1.53 -0.33
N LEU A 48 1.40 1.38 -0.54
CA LEU A 48 0.57 2.41 -1.12
C LEU A 48 0.41 3.56 -0.13
N ILE A 49 0.42 4.78 -0.64
CA ILE A 49 0.21 5.98 0.16
C ILE A 49 -1.25 6.43 0.06
N CYS A 50 -1.81 6.80 1.21
CA CYS A 50 -3.14 7.38 1.29
C CYS A 50 -3.14 8.76 0.60
N GLY A 51 -3.98 8.93 -0.41
CA GLY A 51 -4.13 10.21 -1.12
C GLY A 51 -4.69 11.36 -0.26
N GLN A 52 -5.31 11.05 0.89
CA GLN A 52 -5.86 12.06 1.82
C GLN A 52 -4.85 12.56 2.85
N CYS A 53 -4.18 11.65 3.57
CA CYS A 53 -3.31 12.02 4.69
C CYS A 53 -1.81 11.77 4.44
N GLY A 54 -1.43 11.16 3.31
CA GLY A 54 -0.04 10.85 2.98
C GLY A 54 0.60 9.72 3.82
N SER A 55 -0.18 9.06 4.67
CA SER A 55 0.26 7.91 5.49
C SER A 55 0.31 6.61 4.68
N LEU A 56 0.97 5.58 5.22
CA LEU A 56 0.99 4.25 4.63
C LEU A 56 -0.42 3.65 4.73
N PHE A 57 -0.96 3.25 3.59
CA PHE A 57 -2.33 2.76 3.45
C PHE A 57 -2.36 1.23 3.51
N THR A 58 -1.74 0.57 2.54
CA THR A 58 -1.65 -0.88 2.46
C THR A 58 -0.29 -1.30 1.91
N ARG A 59 0.13 -2.53 2.21
CA ARG A 59 1.33 -3.12 1.60
C ARG A 59 0.97 -3.62 0.19
N VAL A 60 1.89 -3.44 -0.76
CA VAL A 60 1.73 -3.91 -2.15
C VAL A 60 2.95 -4.74 -2.54
N HIS A 61 2.73 -5.93 -3.08
CA HIS A 61 3.79 -6.81 -3.61
C HIS A 61 3.28 -7.61 -4.82
N PRO A 62 4.16 -8.27 -5.59
CA PRO A 62 3.75 -8.99 -6.80
C PRO A 62 2.73 -10.10 -6.56
N ALA A 63 2.82 -10.76 -5.41
CA ALA A 63 1.89 -11.81 -4.97
C ALA A 63 0.84 -11.28 -3.98
N LEU A 64 0.38 -10.04 -4.16
CA LEU A 64 -0.60 -9.41 -3.26
C LEU A 64 -1.95 -10.13 -3.37
N GLU A 65 -2.54 -10.46 -2.23
CA GLU A 65 -3.87 -11.07 -2.17
C GLU A 65 -4.94 -10.06 -1.71
N ALA A 66 -6.20 -10.27 -2.12
CA ALA A 66 -7.33 -9.39 -1.81
C ALA A 66 -7.48 -9.14 -0.30
N TRP A 67 -7.27 -10.20 0.50
CA TRP A 67 -7.46 -10.19 1.94
C TRP A 67 -6.33 -9.50 2.70
N GLU A 68 -5.16 -9.28 2.09
CA GLU A 68 -4.04 -8.53 2.68
C GLU A 68 -4.20 -7.01 2.51
N VAL A 69 -5.14 -6.59 1.66
CA VAL A 69 -5.29 -5.19 1.29
C VAL A 69 -6.23 -4.47 2.23
N ASN A 70 -5.69 -3.44 2.91
CA ASN A 70 -6.49 -2.57 3.75
C ASN A 70 -7.49 -1.79 2.89
N GLN A 71 -8.77 -1.96 3.21
CA GLN A 71 -9.87 -1.24 2.58
C GLN A 71 -9.98 0.21 3.08
N LYS A 72 -9.41 0.48 4.27
CA LYS A 72 -9.49 1.74 4.99
C LYS A 72 -8.13 2.13 5.55
N CYS A 73 -7.81 3.42 5.47
CA CYS A 73 -6.59 3.97 6.06
C CYS A 73 -6.66 3.91 7.59
N SER A 74 -5.71 3.27 8.24
CA SER A 74 -5.63 3.21 9.70
C SER A 74 -5.46 4.57 10.38
N VAL A 75 -4.96 5.58 9.65
CA VAL A 75 -4.64 6.90 10.23
C VAL A 75 -5.80 7.88 10.14
N CYS A 76 -6.39 8.04 8.94
CA CYS A 76 -7.45 9.02 8.71
C CYS A 76 -8.83 8.40 8.47
N GLY A 77 -8.90 7.07 8.34
CA GLY A 77 -10.15 6.38 8.01
C GLY A 77 -10.62 6.58 6.57
N TYR A 78 -9.81 7.15 5.67
CA TYR A 78 -10.14 7.24 4.26
C TYR A 78 -10.27 5.84 3.64
N GLU A 79 -11.30 5.62 2.84
CA GLU A 79 -11.49 4.39 2.06
C GLU A 79 -11.28 4.75 0.59
N ASP A 80 -10.30 4.09 -0.05
CA ASP A 80 -10.06 4.29 -1.47
C ASP A 80 -11.01 3.38 -2.27
N PRO A 81 -11.93 3.95 -3.07
CA PRO A 81 -12.92 3.15 -3.80
C PRO A 81 -12.29 2.21 -4.82
N GLU A 82 -11.09 2.50 -5.34
CA GLU A 82 -10.40 1.60 -6.28
C GLU A 82 -9.77 0.42 -5.56
N VAL A 83 -9.21 0.67 -4.37
CA VAL A 83 -8.73 -0.42 -3.51
C VAL A 83 -9.90 -1.27 -3.02
N LYS A 84 -11.03 -0.64 -2.73
CA LYS A 84 -12.24 -1.33 -2.28
C LYS A 84 -12.93 -2.16 -3.36
N ALA A 85 -12.87 -1.69 -4.59
CA ALA A 85 -13.36 -2.41 -5.76
C ALA A 85 -12.35 -3.48 -6.27
N TRP A 86 -11.25 -3.71 -5.57
CA TRP A 86 -10.25 -4.69 -5.97
C TRP A 86 -10.52 -6.07 -5.36
N ASP A 87 -11.05 -6.98 -6.16
CA ASP A 87 -11.38 -8.36 -5.75
C ASP A 87 -10.18 -9.34 -5.75
N GLY A 88 -8.94 -8.84 -5.74
CA GLY A 88 -7.74 -9.70 -5.75
C GLY A 88 -7.28 -10.21 -7.11
N VAL A 89 -8.02 -9.92 -8.18
CA VAL A 89 -7.68 -10.35 -9.54
C VAL A 89 -6.97 -9.21 -10.27
N SER A 90 -5.64 -9.15 -10.15
CA SER A 90 -4.82 -8.12 -10.79
C SER A 90 -3.90 -8.62 -11.91
N ALA A 91 -3.90 -9.92 -12.19
CA ALA A 91 -3.21 -10.47 -13.35
C ALA A 91 -4.24 -10.81 -14.42
N ARG A 92 -4.32 -10.01 -15.49
CA ARG A 92 -4.93 -10.41 -16.75
C ARG A 92 -3.90 -10.29 -17.86
#